data_AF-A0A0K8U1W6-F1
#
_entry.id   AF-A0A0K8U1W6-F1
#
_cell.length_a   1.000
_cell.length_b   1.000
_cell.length_c   1.000
_cell.angle_alpha   90.00
_cell.angle_beta   90.00
_cell.angle_gamma   90.00
#
_symmetry.space_group_name_H-M   'P 1'
#
loop_
_entity.id
_entity.type
_entity.pdbx_description
1 polymer ?
#
loop_
_entity_poly.entity_id
_entity_poly.type
_entity_poly.pdbx_seq_one_letter_code
_entity_poly.pdbx_strand_id
1 'polypeptide(L)'
;MSVVQHLNEELDSMINQVEIISRENESKETHLVELKRKLSDDVTALKNLGEKCDQLNKKYLKKSEEYAPQHIRELLQIAASNADSECDRHVEQFLNGKIDVQTFLNNYTHSKKVSAERKAKEERLGHQLTALERAAM
;
A
#
# COMPACT_ATOMS: atom_id res chain seq x y z
N MET A 1 -52.06 -63.92 11.68
CA MET A 1 -50.67 -63.78 11.18
C MET A 1 -49.75 -64.46 12.16
N SER A 2 -48.81 -65.29 11.67
CA SER A 2 -47.79 -65.90 12.53
C SER A 2 -46.88 -64.79 13.07
N VAL A 3 -46.44 -64.88 14.33
CA VAL A 3 -45.48 -63.94 14.95
C VAL A 3 -44.23 -63.78 14.08
N VAL A 4 -43.83 -64.86 13.38
CA VAL A 4 -42.70 -64.87 12.43
C VAL A 4 -42.93 -63.94 11.23
N GLN A 5 -44.18 -63.82 10.77
CA GLN A 5 -44.54 -63.03 9.60
C GLN A 5 -44.48 -61.53 9.90
N HIS A 6 -44.96 -61.12 11.09
CA HIS A 6 -44.83 -59.74 11.58
C HIS A 6 -43.37 -59.34 11.81
N LEU A 7 -42.56 -60.22 12.40
CA LEU A 7 -41.14 -59.98 12.60
C LEU A 7 -40.39 -59.82 11.26
N ASN A 8 -40.77 -60.56 10.23
CA ASN A 8 -40.20 -60.40 8.89
C ASN A 8 -40.62 -59.06 8.26
N GLU A 9 -41.87 -58.62 8.40
CA GLU A 9 -42.34 -57.33 7.89
C GLU A 9 -41.63 -56.15 8.59
N GLU A 10 -41.42 -56.23 9.90
CA GLU A 10 -40.65 -55.24 10.66
C GLU A 10 -39.17 -55.23 10.24
N LEU A 11 -38.58 -56.41 10.01
CA LEU A 11 -37.21 -56.54 9.52
C LEU A 11 -37.05 -55.91 8.12
N ASP A 12 -37.96 -56.20 7.19
CA ASP A 12 -37.95 -55.62 5.84
C ASP A 12 -38.16 -54.09 5.88
N SER A 13 -39.03 -53.60 6.75
CA SER A 13 -39.19 -52.16 6.97
C SER A 13 -37.91 -51.51 7.51
N MET A 14 -37.24 -52.17 8.47
CA MET A 14 -35.99 -51.66 9.05
C MET A 14 -34.85 -51.67 8.02
N ILE A 15 -34.76 -52.71 7.18
CA ILE A 15 -33.78 -52.78 6.09
C ILE A 15 -33.99 -51.63 5.10
N ASN A 16 -35.23 -51.37 4.69
CA ASN A 16 -35.55 -50.26 3.80
C ASN A 16 -35.18 -48.90 4.41
N GLN A 17 -35.44 -48.70 5.71
CA GLN A 17 -35.05 -47.47 6.41
C GLN A 17 -33.53 -47.29 6.47
N VAL A 18 -32.79 -48.37 6.77
CA VAL A 18 -31.32 -48.35 6.79
C VAL A 18 -30.77 -48.00 5.40
N GLU A 19 -31.37 -48.52 4.33
CA GLU A 19 -30.93 -48.22 2.96
C GLU A 19 -31.19 -46.76 2.60
N ILE A 20 -32.37 -46.22 2.93
CA ILE A 20 -32.70 -44.80 2.70
C ILE A 20 -31.72 -43.89 3.45
N ILE A 21 -31.50 -44.16 4.75
CA ILE A 21 -30.59 -43.37 5.58
C ILE A 21 -29.16 -43.44 5.04
N SER A 22 -28.71 -44.62 4.60
CA SER A 22 -27.38 -44.79 4.01
C SER A 22 -27.20 -43.93 2.75
N ARG A 23 -28.19 -43.96 1.83
CA ARG A 23 -28.16 -43.14 0.62
C ARG A 23 -28.19 -41.64 0.91
N GLU A 24 -28.99 -41.22 1.89
CA GLU A 24 -29.01 -39.82 2.33
C GLU A 24 -27.67 -39.40 2.94
N ASN A 25 -27.04 -40.27 3.73
CA ASN A 25 -25.75 -39.99 4.35
C ASN A 25 -24.65 -39.85 3.29
N GLU A 26 -24.60 -40.72 2.28
CA GLU A 26 -23.66 -40.61 1.16
C GLU A 26 -23.84 -39.28 0.40
N SER A 27 -25.09 -38.86 0.15
CA SER A 27 -25.36 -37.58 -0.51
C SER A 27 -24.91 -36.39 0.35
N LYS A 28 -25.20 -36.40 1.65
CA LYS A 28 -24.76 -35.36 2.59
C LYS A 28 -23.25 -35.31 2.71
N GLU A 29 -22.57 -36.46 2.72
CA GLU A 29 -21.11 -36.55 2.76
C GLU A 29 -20.49 -35.91 1.52
N THR A 30 -21.01 -36.25 0.32
CA THR A 30 -20.56 -35.66 -0.94
C THR A 30 -20.71 -34.13 -0.91
N HIS A 31 -21.86 -33.63 -0.46
CA HIS A 31 -22.09 -32.19 -0.36
C HIS A 31 -21.16 -31.51 0.66
N LEU A 32 -20.92 -32.15 1.81
CA LEU A 32 -20.00 -31.64 2.82
C LEU A 32 -18.56 -31.56 2.31
N VAL A 33 -18.10 -32.53 1.51
CA VAL A 33 -16.78 -32.50 0.89
C VAL A 33 -16.66 -31.31 -0.06
N GLU A 34 -17.68 -31.07 -0.89
CA GLU A 34 -17.68 -29.91 -1.79
C GLU A 34 -17.67 -28.58 -1.05
N LEU A 35 -18.49 -28.44 0.00
CA LEU A 35 -18.53 -27.24 0.82
C LEU A 35 -17.20 -27.00 1.53
N LYS A 36 -16.58 -28.04 2.09
CA LYS A 36 -15.24 -27.94 2.71
C LYS A 36 -14.19 -27.48 1.71
N ARG A 37 -14.22 -28.00 0.47
CA ARG A 37 -13.32 -27.56 -0.59
C ARG A 37 -13.52 -26.08 -0.91
N LYS A 38 -14.76 -25.65 -1.17
CA LYS A 38 -15.09 -24.25 -1.46
C LYS A 38 -14.65 -23.32 -0.32
N LEU A 39 -14.94 -23.69 0.93
CA LEU A 39 -14.52 -22.91 2.09
C LEU A 39 -12.99 -22.80 2.17
N SER A 40 -12.26 -23.89 1.91
CA SER A 40 -10.80 -23.88 1.87
C SER A 40 -10.24 -22.96 0.78
N ASP A 41 -10.86 -22.98 -0.40
CA ASP A 41 -10.49 -22.12 -1.51
C ASP A 41 -10.75 -20.64 -1.16
N ASP A 42 -11.93 -20.33 -0.60
CA ASP A 42 -12.31 -18.98 -0.20
C ASP A 42 -11.39 -18.42 0.91
N VAL A 43 -11.06 -19.23 1.91
CA VAL A 43 -10.11 -18.86 2.97
C VAL A 43 -8.74 -18.55 2.38
N THR A 44 -8.28 -19.34 1.41
CA THR A 44 -7.01 -19.14 0.74
C THR A 44 -7.02 -17.85 -0.09
N ALA A 45 -8.10 -17.60 -0.83
CA ALA A 45 -8.30 -16.38 -1.60
C ALA A 45 -8.34 -15.13 -0.72
N LEU A 46 -9.06 -15.18 0.40
CA LEU A 46 -9.14 -14.09 1.38
C LEU A 46 -7.79 -13.79 2.00
N LYS A 47 -7.02 -14.82 2.37
CA LYS A 47 -5.67 -14.64 2.90
C LYS A 47 -4.76 -13.95 1.89
N ASN A 48 -4.75 -14.42 0.64
CA ASN A 48 -3.94 -13.81 -0.42
C ASN A 48 -4.36 -12.36 -0.71
N LEU A 49 -5.67 -12.07 -0.68
CA LEU A 49 -6.18 -10.72 -0.87
C LEU A 49 -5.78 -9.80 0.30
N GLY A 50 -5.87 -10.28 1.54
CA GLY A 50 -5.43 -9.56 2.74
C GLY A 50 -3.95 -9.20 2.66
N GLU A 51 -3.08 -10.16 2.32
CA GLU A 51 -1.64 -9.92 2.15
C GLU A 51 -1.37 -8.88 1.04
N LYS A 52 -2.11 -8.94 -0.07
CA LYS A 52 -1.98 -7.96 -1.16
C LYS A 52 -2.44 -6.56 -0.73
N CYS A 53 -3.54 -6.47 0.00
CA CYS A 53 -4.03 -5.21 0.56
C CYS A 53 -3.00 -4.60 1.49
N ASP A 54 -2.41 -5.38 2.40
CA ASP A 54 -1.38 -4.90 3.32
C ASP A 54 -0.14 -4.40 2.58
N GLN A 55 0.31 -5.11 1.55
CA GLN A 55 1.43 -4.68 0.71
C GLN A 55 1.13 -3.38 -0.03
N LEU A 56 -0.06 -3.24 -0.61
CA LEU A 56 -0.47 -2.02 -1.31
C LEU A 56 -0.62 -0.85 -0.33
N ASN A 57 -1.18 -1.08 0.85
CA ASN A 57 -1.31 -0.07 1.88
C ASN A 57 0.06 0.43 2.36
N LYS A 58 1.02 -0.47 2.58
CA LYS A 58 2.41 -0.08 2.91
C LYS A 58 3.05 0.80 1.82
N LYS A 59 2.85 0.44 0.54
CA LYS A 59 3.35 1.25 -0.59
C LYS A 59 2.67 2.61 -0.65
N TYR A 60 1.36 2.65 -0.39
CA TYR A 60 0.58 3.88 -0.35
C TYR A 60 1.08 4.80 0.78
N LEU A 61 1.20 4.30 2.01
CA LEU A 61 1.67 5.08 3.16
C LEU A 61 3.05 5.68 2.91
N LYS A 62 4.01 4.87 2.40
CA LYS A 62 5.33 5.36 2.04
C LYS A 62 5.27 6.51 1.02
N LYS A 63 4.45 6.37 -0.02
CA LYS A 63 4.25 7.45 -1.00
C LYS A 63 3.56 8.66 -0.36
N SER A 64 2.57 8.45 0.48
CA SER A 64 1.88 9.54 1.16
C SER A 64 2.84 10.37 2.02
N GLU A 65 3.81 9.73 2.68
CA GLU A 65 4.87 10.41 3.44
C GLU A 65 5.86 11.14 2.50
N GLU A 66 6.31 10.50 1.42
CA GLU A 66 7.22 11.08 0.42
C GLU A 66 6.63 12.31 -0.28
N TYR A 67 5.33 12.30 -0.54
CA TYR A 67 4.60 13.40 -1.17
C TYR A 67 3.87 14.29 -0.16
N ALA A 68 4.13 14.12 1.15
CA ALA A 68 3.56 15.00 2.15
C ALA A 68 4.03 16.44 1.86
N PRO A 69 3.12 17.43 1.77
CA PRO A 69 3.49 18.81 1.42
C PRO A 69 4.57 19.41 2.32
N GLN A 70 4.54 19.07 3.61
CA GLN A 70 5.58 19.46 4.56
C GLN A 70 6.94 18.85 4.22
N HIS A 71 6.99 17.57 3.86
CA HIS A 71 8.22 16.90 3.45
C HIS A 71 8.78 17.51 2.16
N ILE A 72 7.92 17.84 1.19
CA ILE A 72 8.33 18.54 -0.03
C ILE A 72 8.94 19.91 0.29
N ARG A 73 8.36 20.66 1.24
CA ARG A 73 8.90 21.95 1.70
C ARG A 73 10.30 21.79 2.30
N GLU A 74 10.49 20.79 3.15
CA GLU A 74 11.80 20.49 3.76
C GLU A 74 12.84 20.12 2.68
N LEU A 75 12.47 19.29 1.70
CA LEU A 75 13.35 18.95 0.58
C LEU A 75 13.73 20.19 -0.25
N LEU A 76 12.79 21.11 -0.49
CA LEU A 76 13.08 22.39 -1.15
C LEU A 76 14.06 23.24 -0.35
N GLN A 77 13.90 23.30 0.97
CA GLN A 77 14.80 24.03 1.87
C GLN A 77 16.23 23.47 1.81
N ILE A 78 16.38 22.15 1.90
CA ILE A 78 17.69 21.47 1.77
C ILE A 78 18.30 21.74 0.39
N ALA A 79 17.52 21.59 -0.67
CA ALA A 79 18.00 21.81 -2.03
C ALA A 79 18.37 23.27 -2.31
N ALA A 80 17.71 24.23 -1.66
CA ALA A 80 18.09 25.65 -1.70
C ALA A 80 19.42 25.89 -0.98
N SER A 81 19.57 25.33 0.23
CA SER A 81 20.82 25.42 1.00
C SER A 81 22.01 24.83 0.24
N ASN A 82 21.83 23.67 -0.40
CA ASN A 82 22.89 23.06 -1.20
C ASN A 82 23.29 23.92 -2.41
N ALA A 83 22.32 24.60 -3.04
CA ALA A 83 22.61 25.51 -4.15
C ALA A 83 23.36 26.77 -3.68
N ASP A 84 23.06 27.28 -2.49
CA ASP A 84 23.84 28.37 -1.87
C ASP A 84 25.28 27.91 -1.59
N SER A 85 25.49 26.73 -1.02
CA SER A 85 26.84 26.19 -0.79
C SER A 85 27.63 26.01 -2.10
N GLU A 86 26.97 25.60 -3.19
CA GLU A 86 27.61 25.55 -4.51
C GLU A 86 27.95 26.94 -5.06
N CYS A 87 27.13 27.96 -4.79
CA CYS A 87 27.46 29.34 -5.11
C CYS A 87 28.76 29.75 -4.39
N ASP A 88 28.87 29.47 -3.09
CA ASP A 88 30.04 29.80 -2.29
C ASP A 88 31.29 29.08 -2.82
N ARG A 89 31.15 27.80 -3.19
CA ARG A 89 32.23 27.02 -3.83
C ARG A 89 32.70 27.66 -5.14
N HIS A 90 31.80 28.16 -5.99
CA HIS A 90 32.17 28.86 -7.22
C HIS A 90 32.91 30.17 -6.94
N VAL A 91 32.49 30.93 -5.92
CA VAL A 91 33.18 32.16 -5.48
C VAL A 91 34.59 31.84 -5.02
N GLU A 92 34.76 30.83 -4.16
CA GLU A 92 36.07 30.41 -3.68
C GLU A 92 36.99 29.96 -4.83
N GLN A 93 36.47 29.19 -5.80
CA GLN A 93 37.26 28.76 -6.96
C GLN A 93 37.75 29.95 -7.79
N PHE A 94 36.89 30.95 -7.99
CA PHE A 94 37.24 32.16 -8.73
C PHE A 94 38.30 32.99 -7.99
N LEU A 95 38.10 33.25 -6.68
CA LEU A 95 39.04 34.02 -5.86
C LEU A 95 40.42 33.37 -5.77
N ASN A 96 40.47 32.03 -5.81
CA ASN A 96 41.71 31.27 -5.84
C ASN A 96 42.33 31.13 -7.25
N GLY A 97 41.76 31.80 -8.27
CA GLY A 97 42.25 31.76 -9.65
C GLY A 97 42.11 30.40 -10.34
N LYS A 98 41.27 29.49 -9.82
CA LYS A 98 41.07 28.14 -10.38
C LYS A 98 40.15 28.13 -11.62
N ILE A 99 39.33 29.16 -11.77
CA ILE A 99 38.41 29.35 -12.89
C ILE A 99 38.49 30.79 -13.39
N ASP A 100 38.27 31.00 -14.69
CA ASP A 100 38.22 32.33 -15.28
C ASP A 100 36.88 33.05 -14.99
N VAL A 101 36.84 34.34 -15.28
CA VAL A 101 35.67 35.20 -15.02
C VAL A 101 34.41 34.73 -15.75
N GLN A 102 34.53 34.25 -17.00
CA GLN A 102 33.36 33.85 -17.78
C GLN A 102 32.78 32.55 -17.23
N THR A 103 33.64 31.59 -16.88
CA THR A 103 33.24 30.34 -16.22
C THR A 103 32.59 30.61 -14.87
N PHE A 104 33.16 31.52 -14.06
CA PHE A 104 32.57 31.93 -12.78
C PHE A 104 31.17 32.52 -12.95
N LEU A 105 31.02 33.52 -13.83
CA LEU A 105 29.73 34.18 -14.05
C LEU A 105 28.65 33.19 -14.48
N ASN A 106 28.97 32.30 -15.43
CA ASN A 106 28.01 31.30 -15.90
C ASN A 106 27.55 30.37 -14.77
N ASN A 107 28.49 29.81 -14.00
CA ASN A 107 28.20 28.84 -12.95
C ASN A 107 27.51 29.49 -11.75
N TYR A 108 28.00 30.64 -11.30
CA TYR A 108 27.44 31.37 -10.17
C TYR A 108 26.03 31.86 -10.47
N THR A 109 25.80 32.50 -11.63
CA THR A 109 24.46 32.98 -12.00
C THR A 109 23.47 31.83 -12.10
N HIS A 110 23.89 30.68 -12.66
CA HIS A 110 23.03 29.50 -12.71
C HIS A 110 22.68 28.99 -11.31
N SER A 111 23.67 28.75 -10.45
CA SER A 111 23.44 28.23 -9.10
C SER A 111 22.61 29.22 -8.25
N LYS A 112 22.89 30.52 -8.37
CA LYS A 112 22.18 31.59 -7.66
C LYS A 112 20.71 31.67 -8.07
N LYS A 113 20.43 31.53 -9.38
CA LYS A 113 19.07 31.47 -9.90
C LYS A 113 18.32 30.26 -9.33
N VAL A 114 18.94 29.08 -9.34
CA VAL A 114 18.35 27.85 -8.80
C VAL A 114 18.05 27.98 -7.30
N SER A 115 18.98 28.53 -6.52
CA SER A 115 18.76 28.80 -5.08
C SER A 115 17.57 29.74 -4.86
N ALA A 116 17.55 30.88 -5.56
CA ALA A 116 16.48 31.87 -5.43
C ALA A 116 15.10 31.30 -5.79
N GLU A 117 14.99 30.55 -6.89
CA GLU A 117 13.75 29.89 -7.29
C GLU A 117 13.27 28.86 -6.26
N ARG A 118 14.18 28.09 -5.66
CA ARG A 118 13.83 27.11 -4.63
C ARG A 118 13.36 27.77 -3.35
N LYS A 119 14.02 28.84 -2.89
CA LYS A 119 13.60 29.63 -1.72
C LYS A 119 12.21 30.22 -1.91
N ALA A 120 11.96 30.87 -3.05
CA ALA A 120 10.65 31.45 -3.34
C ALA A 120 9.53 30.39 -3.35
N LYS A 121 9.81 29.18 -3.87
CA LYS A 121 8.85 28.07 -3.86
C LYS A 121 8.63 27.51 -2.45
N GLU A 122 9.69 27.37 -1.67
CA GLU A 122 9.64 26.91 -0.28
C GLU A 122 8.80 27.86 0.59
N GLU A 123 9.08 29.16 0.53
CA GLU A 123 8.36 30.20 1.27
C GLU A 123 6.87 30.22 0.89
N ARG A 124 6.58 30.18 -0.43
CA ARG A 124 5.19 30.14 -0.92
C ARG A 124 4.45 28.91 -0.42
N LEU A 125 5.08 27.74 -0.45
CA LEU A 125 4.48 26.50 0.04
C LEU A 125 4.25 26.58 1.55
N GLY A 126 5.21 27.10 2.32
CA GLY A 126 5.06 27.33 3.76
C GLY A 126 3.85 28.21 4.09
N HIS A 127 3.67 29.33 3.37
CA HIS A 127 2.50 30.18 3.54
C HIS A 127 1.18 29.46 3.24
N GLN A 128 1.14 28.65 2.17
CA GLN A 128 -0.05 27.87 1.82
C GLN A 128 -0.39 26.82 2.89
N LEU A 129 0.62 26.17 3.46
CA LEU A 129 0.42 25.17 4.51
C LEU A 129 -0.09 25.80 5.81
N THR A 130 0.51 26.89 6.26
CA THR A 130 0.02 27.61 7.44
C THR A 130 -1.40 28.14 7.24
N ALA A 131 -1.74 28.60 6.04
CA ALA A 131 -3.11 29.03 5.73
C ALA A 131 -4.10 27.86 5.78
N LEU A 132 -3.71 26.70 5.27
CA LEU A 132 -4.53 25.48 5.30
C LEU A 132 -4.76 25.00 6.74
N GLU A 133 -3.72 24.96 7.57
CA GLU A 133 -3.81 24.61 8.99
C GLU A 133 -4.79 25.52 9.74
N ARG A 134 -4.72 26.84 9.49
CA ARG A 134 -5.65 27.81 10.08
C ARG A 134 -7.09 27.65 9.60
N ALA A 135 -7.31 27.25 8.34
CA ALA A 135 -8.63 27.04 7.79
C ALA A 135 -9.27 25.70 8.21
N ALA A 136 -8.45 24.75 8.68
CA ALA A 136 -8.89 23.46 9.21
C ALA A 136 -9.23 23.50 10.72
N MET A 137 -8.91 24.61 11.39
CA MET A 137 -9.32 24.93 12.78
C MET A 137 -10.63 25.71 12.80
#